data_AF-A0A165DIB1-F1
#
_entry.id   AF-A0A165DIB1-F1
#
_cell.length_a   1.000
_cell.length_b   1.000
_cell.length_c   1.000
_cell.angle_alpha   90.00
_cell.angle_beta   90.00
_cell.angle_gamma   90.00
#
_symmetry.space_group_name_H-M   'P 1'
#
loop_
_entity.id
_entity.type
_entity.pdbx_description
1 polymer ?
#
loop_
_entity_poly.entity_id
_entity_poly.type
_entity_poly.pdbx_seq_one_letter_code
_entity_poly.pdbx_strand_id
1 'polypeptide(L)'
;MAHAARLPAAHDSPAGINPAESFVLLQESVLQPPRAPRPAPGQKLAISPPSPDPPAPDAGHAPPAPRAHNLRHLHRLYDLLSSRTPSAHPLCAECTHALMDGLNKQLEEARRERDGYIVFEKEAKRELVAGKGAVAQELALLDTLRADERAAVGELRAAEGELARLESDWAALEEEERALAADEAEFWAQHASTQIAASSLRTALSSLRGAMRTSERELDALERTNVYDDAFCLGSDGVFGTVNGLRLGRAGTVVVEWAEINAAWGQTVLLLHTLARKLDYTFDGWVLHPQGSFSRISRTLPGAAGKEESYELYASTDIVVTRLLHNRRFDFAMVAFLDCLRQLVDLAKRLDPALDFVYPINKDRIGDASVKLQFSQEEAWTKAMRYILVVLKRLLRWVVNMDN
;
A
#
# COMPACT_ATOMS: atom_id res chain seq x y z
N MET A 1 -24.81 29.19 -25.12
CA MET A 1 -24.32 29.05 -23.73
C MET A 1 -23.67 27.69 -23.60
N ALA A 2 -22.35 27.64 -23.81
CA ALA A 2 -21.55 26.43 -23.79
C ALA A 2 -20.44 26.65 -22.76
N HIS A 3 -20.51 25.93 -21.64
CA HIS A 3 -19.46 25.95 -20.62
C HIS A 3 -18.58 24.72 -20.78
N ALA A 4 -17.44 24.93 -21.44
CA ALA A 4 -16.31 24.00 -21.43
C ALA A 4 -15.48 24.25 -20.16
N ALA A 5 -15.40 23.27 -19.28
CA ALA A 5 -14.53 23.33 -18.10
C ALA A 5 -13.12 22.84 -18.47
N ARG A 6 -12.15 23.73 -18.30
CA ARG A 6 -10.71 23.50 -18.47
C ARG A 6 -10.15 22.68 -17.30
N LEU A 7 -9.38 21.64 -17.62
CA LEU A 7 -8.44 20.98 -16.71
C LEU A 7 -7.17 21.86 -16.55
N PRO A 8 -6.58 22.00 -15.36
CA PRO A 8 -5.24 22.55 -15.23
C PRO A 8 -4.17 21.43 -15.32
N ALA A 9 -3.08 21.80 -16.00
CA ALA A 9 -1.91 20.99 -16.30
C ALA A 9 -0.98 20.82 -15.09
N ALA A 10 -0.17 19.76 -15.18
CA ALA A 10 0.88 19.37 -14.26
C ALA A 10 1.93 20.47 -14.03
N HIS A 11 2.43 20.56 -12.80
CA HIS A 11 3.61 21.31 -12.45
C HIS A 11 4.64 20.40 -11.76
N ASP A 12 5.89 20.69 -12.08
CA ASP A 12 7.12 19.95 -11.87
C ASP A 12 7.45 19.48 -10.45
N SER A 13 8.12 18.33 -10.40
CA SER A 13 8.87 17.81 -9.27
C SER A 13 10.04 18.72 -8.87
N PRO A 14 10.41 18.71 -7.58
CA PRO A 14 11.82 18.72 -7.23
C PRO A 14 12.21 17.60 -6.26
N ALA A 15 13.36 17.01 -6.58
CA ALA A 15 14.43 16.57 -5.68
C ALA A 15 14.11 15.69 -4.44
N GLY A 16 14.57 14.44 -4.52
CA GLY A 16 15.41 13.77 -3.52
C GLY A 16 14.98 13.85 -2.05
N ILE A 17 14.20 12.86 -1.60
CA ILE A 17 13.91 12.64 -0.18
C ILE A 17 14.98 11.70 0.40
N ASN A 18 15.80 12.26 1.31
CA ASN A 18 16.73 11.54 2.18
C ASN A 18 15.93 10.65 3.16
N PRO A 19 16.32 9.38 3.43
CA PRO A 19 15.57 8.49 4.32
C PRO A 19 15.82 8.74 5.83
N ALA A 20 16.32 9.91 6.21
CA ALA A 20 16.81 10.18 7.58
C ALA A 20 15.90 11.08 8.44
N GLU A 21 14.70 11.45 7.99
CA GLU A 21 13.79 12.33 8.76
C GLU A 21 12.37 11.73 8.93
N SER A 22 12.30 10.45 9.32
CA SER A 22 11.08 9.91 9.93
C SER A 22 11.15 10.10 11.44
N PHE A 23 10.58 11.20 11.93
CA PHE A 23 10.34 11.39 13.37
C PHE A 23 8.90 10.98 13.68
N VAL A 24 8.71 9.79 14.23
CA VAL A 24 7.46 9.36 14.86
C VAL A 24 7.50 9.83 16.31
N LEU A 25 6.65 10.79 16.64
CA LEU A 25 6.51 11.32 18.00
C LEU A 25 5.57 10.39 18.78
N LEU A 26 6.13 9.45 19.52
CA LEU A 26 5.39 8.64 20.49
C LEU A 26 5.22 9.45 21.77
N GLN A 27 4.02 9.96 22.01
CA GLN A 27 3.59 10.31 23.35
C GLN A 27 2.98 9.06 23.99
N GLU A 28 3.53 8.63 25.12
CA GLU A 28 2.73 7.87 26.08
C GLU A 28 3.31 7.96 27.50
N SER A 29 2.61 8.74 28.32
CA SER A 29 2.65 8.70 29.77
C SER A 29 1.58 7.72 30.25
N VAL A 30 1.93 6.51 30.68
CA VAL A 30 1.02 5.68 31.50
C VAL A 30 1.81 4.79 32.47
N LEU A 31 1.97 5.26 33.71
CA LEU A 31 2.10 4.39 34.89
C LEU A 31 1.41 5.08 36.09
N GLN A 32 0.11 4.83 36.30
CA GLN A 32 -0.43 4.64 37.66
C GLN A 32 -1.80 3.93 37.65
N PRO A 33 -2.07 2.95 38.55
CA PRO A 33 -3.35 2.26 38.71
C PRO A 33 -4.26 2.90 39.79
N PRO A 34 -5.52 2.43 39.99
CA PRO A 34 -6.64 3.24 40.46
C PRO A 34 -6.86 3.28 41.98
N ARG A 35 -7.80 4.12 42.39
CA ARG A 35 -8.14 4.51 43.78
C ARG A 35 -9.58 4.10 44.12
N ALA A 36 -9.86 3.69 45.37
CA ALA A 36 -11.13 3.90 46.11
C ALA A 36 -11.04 3.36 47.57
N PRO A 37 -11.89 3.76 48.56
CA PRO A 37 -12.87 4.85 48.63
C PRO A 37 -12.77 5.77 49.90
N ARG A 38 -13.61 6.83 49.97
CA ARG A 38 -13.88 7.83 51.05
C ARG A 38 -15.06 7.35 51.98
N PRO A 39 -15.57 8.05 53.07
CA PRO A 39 -15.31 9.41 53.66
C PRO A 39 -15.16 9.49 55.23
N ALA A 40 -14.38 10.43 55.82
CA ALA A 40 -14.67 11.75 56.51
C ALA A 40 -15.14 11.70 58.01
N PRO A 41 -15.07 12.76 58.87
CA PRO A 41 -14.42 14.11 58.77
C PRO A 41 -13.67 14.64 60.05
N GLY A 42 -13.02 15.82 59.92
CA GLY A 42 -12.75 16.79 61.02
C GLY A 42 -11.27 17.24 61.15
N GLN A 43 -10.79 18.28 60.44
CA GLN A 43 -10.64 19.71 60.87
C GLN A 43 -10.11 19.89 62.31
N LYS A 44 -9.07 20.69 62.64
CA LYS A 44 -8.59 21.97 62.09
C LYS A 44 -7.27 22.42 62.79
N LEU A 45 -6.49 23.25 62.08
CA LEU A 45 -5.67 24.40 62.50
C LEU A 45 -4.35 24.22 63.30
N ALA A 46 -3.33 24.94 62.81
CA ALA A 46 -2.02 25.16 63.39
C ALA A 46 -1.85 26.63 63.80
N ILE A 47 -1.20 26.91 64.93
CA ILE A 47 -0.57 28.20 65.29
C ILE A 47 0.63 27.90 66.20
N SER A 48 1.74 28.65 66.03
CA SER A 48 2.95 28.69 66.88
C SER A 48 3.22 30.14 67.34
N PRO A 49 4.27 30.45 68.14
CA PRO A 49 4.48 30.41 69.61
C PRO A 49 4.72 31.87 70.18
N PRO A 50 5.41 32.21 71.31
CA PRO A 50 6.12 31.48 72.41
C PRO A 50 5.90 31.99 73.89
N SER A 51 6.67 31.41 74.84
CA SER A 51 6.80 31.51 76.34
C SER A 51 7.26 32.89 76.93
N PRO A 52 7.54 33.13 78.27
CA PRO A 52 7.62 32.28 79.50
C PRO A 52 7.03 32.85 80.86
N ASP A 53 7.13 32.05 81.97
CA ASP A 53 6.67 32.19 83.39
C ASP A 53 7.39 33.27 84.28
N PRO A 54 7.26 33.42 85.65
CA PRO A 54 6.48 32.76 86.76
C PRO A 54 5.94 33.76 87.88
N PRO A 55 5.76 33.45 89.20
CA PRO A 55 5.01 32.40 89.95
C PRO A 55 3.98 32.96 91.00
N ALA A 56 3.30 32.05 91.72
CA ALA A 56 2.27 32.23 92.77
C ALA A 56 2.83 32.29 94.23
N PRO A 57 1.99 32.60 95.27
CA PRO A 57 2.43 33.05 96.61
C PRO A 57 2.35 31.95 97.70
N ASP A 58 3.08 32.10 98.81
CA ASP A 58 2.59 31.61 100.12
C ASP A 58 3.26 32.25 101.35
N ALA A 59 2.54 32.18 102.45
CA ALA A 59 2.65 32.93 103.69
C ALA A 59 3.60 32.34 104.75
N GLY A 60 3.95 33.18 105.73
CA GLY A 60 4.16 32.76 107.13
C GLY A 60 5.37 33.35 107.85
N HIS A 61 5.14 34.27 108.80
CA HIS A 61 5.55 34.15 110.22
C HIS A 61 5.32 35.46 110.99
N ALA A 62 4.55 35.39 112.09
CA ALA A 62 4.56 36.38 113.17
C ALA A 62 4.55 35.66 114.53
N PRO A 63 5.40 36.05 115.51
CA PRO A 63 5.37 35.52 116.88
C PRO A 63 4.52 36.40 117.86
N PRO A 64 4.25 35.94 119.10
CA PRO A 64 3.03 36.29 119.85
C PRO A 64 3.15 37.46 120.87
N ALA A 65 1.99 37.89 121.36
CA ALA A 65 1.75 39.08 122.18
C ALA A 65 1.92 38.91 123.71
N PRO A 66 2.31 40.00 124.42
CA PRO A 66 1.98 40.22 125.84
C PRO A 66 1.11 41.49 126.09
N ARG A 67 0.44 42.04 125.06
CA ARG A 67 -0.20 43.38 125.13
C ARG A 67 -1.59 43.46 125.78
N ALA A 68 -2.26 42.33 126.04
CA ALA A 68 -3.67 42.33 126.47
C ALA A 68 -3.92 42.92 127.88
N HIS A 69 -2.94 42.82 128.79
CA HIS A 69 -3.07 43.37 130.14
C HIS A 69 -2.94 44.91 130.17
N ASN A 70 -2.03 45.48 129.39
CA ASN A 70 -1.86 46.94 129.30
C ASN A 70 -3.07 47.62 128.64
N LEU A 71 -3.74 46.94 127.69
CA LEU A 71 -4.94 47.46 127.04
C LEU A 71 -6.12 47.67 128.02
N ARG A 72 -6.29 46.79 129.01
CA ARG A 72 -7.34 46.95 130.04
C ARG A 72 -7.07 48.14 130.98
N HIS A 73 -5.80 48.43 131.26
CA HIS A 73 -5.42 49.58 132.08
C HIS A 73 -5.60 50.91 131.34
N LEU A 74 -5.28 50.93 130.04
CA LEU A 74 -5.52 52.08 129.15
C LEU A 74 -7.01 52.38 128.98
N HIS A 75 -7.88 51.37 128.91
CA HIS A 75 -9.32 51.56 128.81
C HIS A 75 -9.93 52.25 130.05
N ARG A 76 -9.44 51.92 131.26
CA ARG A 76 -9.87 52.59 132.49
C ARG A 76 -9.40 54.04 132.58
N LEU A 77 -8.20 54.34 132.08
CA LEU A 77 -7.70 55.72 131.97
C LEU A 77 -8.48 56.52 130.92
N TYR A 78 -8.86 55.88 129.81
CA TYR A 78 -9.69 56.46 128.76
C TYR A 78 -11.08 56.87 129.27
N ASP A 79 -11.76 56.02 130.03
CA ASP A 79 -13.08 56.34 130.62
C ASP A 79 -13.01 57.53 131.59
N LEU A 80 -11.94 57.63 132.39
CA LEU A 80 -11.71 58.74 133.33
C LEU A 80 -11.38 60.07 132.64
N LEU A 81 -10.67 60.03 131.51
CA LEU A 81 -10.35 61.22 130.72
C LEU A 81 -11.54 61.68 129.87
N SER A 82 -12.30 60.73 129.32
CA SER A 82 -13.51 60.98 128.53
C SER A 82 -14.66 61.55 129.36
N SER A 83 -14.72 61.30 130.67
CA SER A 83 -15.78 61.86 131.52
C SER A 83 -15.60 63.35 131.86
N ARG A 84 -14.42 63.94 131.58
CA ARG A 84 -14.09 65.34 131.89
C ARG A 84 -14.12 66.28 130.69
N THR A 85 -14.34 65.77 129.49
CA THR A 85 -14.43 66.58 128.26
C THR A 85 -15.68 66.20 127.46
N PRO A 86 -16.43 67.16 126.89
CA PRO A 86 -17.68 66.89 126.16
C PRO A 86 -17.48 66.29 124.75
N SER A 87 -16.25 65.88 124.38
CA SER A 87 -15.97 65.17 123.13
C SER A 87 -15.78 63.68 123.37
N ALA A 88 -16.51 62.86 122.61
CA ALA A 88 -16.61 61.40 122.83
C ALA A 88 -15.31 60.61 122.58
N HIS A 89 -14.29 61.22 121.97
CA HIS A 89 -12.98 60.63 121.74
C HIS A 89 -11.88 61.71 121.82
N PRO A 90 -11.33 62.01 123.01
CA PRO A 90 -10.25 62.98 123.15
C PRO A 90 -8.95 62.37 122.61
N LEU A 91 -8.69 62.60 121.33
CA LEU A 91 -7.39 62.37 120.72
C LEU A 91 -6.41 63.45 121.19
N CYS A 92 -5.15 63.11 121.42
CA CYS A 92 -4.13 64.14 121.59
C CYS A 92 -3.95 64.90 120.27
N ALA A 93 -3.44 66.14 120.32
CA ALA A 93 -3.26 67.01 119.15
C ALA A 93 -2.54 66.29 117.98
N GLU A 94 -1.54 65.48 118.31
CA GLU A 94 -0.77 64.67 117.35
C GLU A 94 -1.62 63.59 116.67
N CYS A 95 -2.51 62.91 117.41
CA CYS A 95 -3.40 61.89 116.84
C CYS A 95 -4.53 62.49 115.99
N THR A 96 -5.06 63.67 116.34
CA THR A 96 -6.01 64.40 115.47
C THR A 96 -5.37 64.85 114.16
N HIS A 97 -4.12 65.35 114.20
CA HIS A 97 -3.41 65.72 112.98
C HIS A 97 -3.14 64.52 112.08
N ALA A 98 -2.66 63.40 112.64
CA ALA A 98 -2.44 62.18 111.88
C ALA A 98 -3.75 61.63 111.24
N LEU A 99 -4.87 61.72 111.96
CA LEU A 99 -6.18 61.32 111.43
C LEU A 99 -6.67 62.26 110.33
N MET A 100 -6.54 63.57 110.51
CA MET A 100 -6.91 64.55 109.49
C MET A 100 -6.04 64.43 108.24
N ASP A 101 -4.75 64.15 108.37
CA ASP A 101 -3.85 63.88 107.25
C ASP A 101 -4.22 62.59 106.52
N GLY A 102 -4.62 61.54 107.25
CA GLY A 102 -5.12 60.30 106.68
C GLY A 102 -6.43 60.49 105.92
N LEU A 103 -7.39 61.21 106.51
CA LEU A 103 -8.67 61.53 105.88
C LEU A 103 -8.48 62.46 104.67
N ASN A 104 -7.56 63.42 104.73
CA ASN A 104 -7.22 64.27 103.59
C ASN A 104 -6.56 63.46 102.46
N LYS A 105 -5.69 62.49 102.76
CA LYS A 105 -5.16 61.58 101.74
C LYS A 105 -6.25 60.75 101.08
N GLN A 106 -7.14 60.16 101.86
CA GLN A 106 -8.28 59.41 101.34
C GLN A 106 -9.23 60.29 100.52
N LEU A 107 -9.45 61.54 100.94
CA LEU A 107 -10.22 62.52 100.19
C LEU A 107 -9.56 62.85 98.84
N GLU A 108 -8.23 63.02 98.81
CA GLU A 108 -7.48 63.33 97.59
C GLU A 108 -7.40 62.11 96.64
N GLU A 109 -7.28 60.89 97.17
CA GLU A 109 -7.40 59.66 96.38
C GLU A 109 -8.80 59.52 95.78
N ALA A 110 -9.85 59.69 96.57
CA ALA A 110 -11.24 59.65 96.09
C ALA A 110 -11.54 60.78 95.08
N ARG A 111 -10.94 61.96 95.25
CA ARG A 111 -11.03 63.07 94.27
C ARG A 111 -10.33 62.71 92.96
N ARG A 112 -9.15 62.10 93.01
CA ARG A 112 -8.43 61.63 91.81
C ARG A 112 -9.20 60.54 91.08
N GLU A 113 -9.79 59.59 91.81
CA GLU A 113 -10.64 58.55 91.22
C GLU A 113 -11.89 59.16 90.57
N ARG A 114 -12.59 60.05 91.28
CA ARG A 114 -13.73 60.79 90.72
C ARG A 114 -13.33 61.54 89.45
N ASP A 115 -12.21 62.25 89.47
CA ASP A 115 -11.75 63.01 88.32
C ASP A 115 -11.33 62.09 87.17
N GLY A 116 -10.73 60.93 87.45
CA GLY A 116 -10.47 59.87 86.48
C GLY A 116 -11.75 59.30 85.85
N TYR A 117 -12.78 59.02 86.66
CA TYR A 117 -14.08 58.56 86.15
C TYR A 117 -14.79 59.64 85.33
N ILE A 118 -14.66 60.92 85.70
CA ILE A 118 -15.20 62.04 84.91
C ILE A 118 -14.50 62.13 83.55
N VAL A 119 -13.18 61.92 83.49
CA VAL A 119 -12.44 61.89 82.23
C VAL A 119 -12.85 60.69 81.39
N PHE A 120 -12.92 59.49 81.97
CA PHE A 120 -13.36 58.28 81.29
C PHE A 120 -14.80 58.38 80.77
N GLU A 121 -15.73 58.91 81.57
CA GLU A 121 -17.12 59.12 81.15
C GLU A 121 -17.20 60.12 79.98
N LYS A 122 -16.39 61.18 80.00
CA LYS A 122 -16.30 62.14 78.90
C LYS A 122 -15.73 61.49 77.63
N GLU A 123 -14.74 60.61 77.76
CA GLU A 123 -14.12 59.89 76.65
C GLU A 123 -15.08 58.85 76.06
N ALA A 124 -15.71 58.01 76.89
CA ALA A 124 -16.73 57.07 76.47
C ALA A 124 -17.95 57.76 75.83
N LYS A 125 -18.38 58.93 76.34
CA LYS A 125 -19.43 59.75 75.70
C LYS A 125 -18.99 60.30 74.35
N ARG A 126 -17.72 60.73 74.22
CA ARG A 126 -17.15 61.18 72.93
C ARG A 126 -17.08 60.03 71.92
N GLU A 127 -16.64 58.85 72.33
CA GLU A 127 -16.60 57.66 71.49
C GLU A 127 -18.00 57.17 71.10
N LEU A 128 -18.99 57.23 72.00
CA LEU A 128 -20.37 56.89 71.67
C LEU A 128 -20.97 57.87 70.65
N VAL A 129 -20.68 59.16 70.77
CA VAL A 129 -21.14 60.18 69.82
C VAL A 129 -20.42 60.05 68.47
N ALA A 130 -19.11 59.79 68.47
CA ALA A 130 -18.32 59.52 67.27
C ALA A 130 -18.74 58.21 66.59
N GLY A 131 -19.03 57.17 67.38
CA GLY A 131 -19.42 55.84 66.93
C GLY A 131 -20.84 55.77 66.37
N LYS A 132 -21.78 56.63 66.79
CA LYS A 132 -23.14 56.66 66.22
C LYS A 132 -23.16 56.95 64.72
N GLY A 133 -22.25 57.79 64.21
CA GLY A 133 -22.08 58.03 62.78
C GLY A 133 -21.39 56.88 62.06
N ALA A 134 -20.42 56.23 62.70
CA ALA A 134 -19.71 55.07 62.17
C ALA A 134 -20.60 53.83 62.05
N VAL A 135 -21.46 53.56 63.05
CA VAL A 135 -22.39 52.42 63.04
C VAL A 135 -23.41 52.53 61.91
N ALA A 136 -23.89 53.73 61.59
CA ALA A 136 -24.80 53.95 60.47
C ALA A 136 -24.13 53.72 59.10
N GLN A 137 -22.86 54.12 58.95
CA GLN A 137 -22.07 53.84 57.74
C GLN A 137 -21.75 52.34 57.61
N GLU A 138 -21.41 51.66 58.71
CA GLU A 138 -21.18 50.21 58.71
C GLU A 138 -22.45 49.42 58.37
N LEU A 139 -23.61 49.84 58.86
CA LEU A 139 -24.90 49.23 58.50
C LEU A 139 -25.21 49.42 57.00
N ALA A 140 -24.97 50.61 56.45
CA ALA A 140 -25.15 50.85 55.02
C ALA A 140 -24.19 50.00 54.17
N LEU A 141 -22.94 49.87 54.60
CA LEU A 141 -21.94 49.02 53.94
C LEU A 141 -22.31 47.53 54.03
N LEU A 142 -22.86 47.07 55.15
CA LEU A 142 -23.37 45.71 55.30
C LEU A 142 -24.52 45.44 54.32
N ASP A 143 -25.42 46.39 54.12
CA ASP A 143 -26.53 46.23 53.19
C ASP A 143 -26.09 46.22 51.73
N THR A 144 -25.08 47.02 51.34
CA THR A 144 -24.47 46.95 50.00
C THR A 144 -23.75 45.62 49.79
N LEU A 145 -22.93 45.18 50.75
CA LEU A 145 -22.22 43.90 50.65
C LEU A 145 -23.18 42.71 50.54
N ARG A 146 -24.30 42.73 51.26
CA ARG A 146 -25.35 41.72 51.14
C ARG A 146 -26.03 41.74 49.77
N ALA A 147 -26.18 42.92 49.15
CA ALA A 147 -26.72 43.02 47.80
C ALA A 147 -25.76 42.46 46.76
N ASP A 148 -24.47 42.78 46.88
CA ASP A 148 -23.40 42.27 46.02
C ASP A 148 -23.25 40.74 46.17
N GLU A 149 -23.32 40.22 47.41
CA GLU A 149 -23.32 38.78 47.68
C GLU A 149 -24.48 38.09 46.97
N ARG A 150 -25.70 38.64 47.05
CA ARG A 150 -26.87 38.08 46.36
C ARG A 150 -26.70 38.11 44.83
N ALA A 151 -26.14 39.18 44.29
CA ALA A 151 -25.88 39.30 42.84
C ALA A 151 -24.85 38.26 42.39
N ALA A 152 -23.70 38.17 43.08
CA ALA A 152 -22.65 37.20 42.79
C ALA A 152 -23.13 35.75 42.91
N VAL A 153 -23.96 35.43 43.91
CA VAL A 153 -24.59 34.11 44.05
C VAL A 153 -25.57 33.82 42.89
N GLY A 154 -26.28 34.85 42.41
CA GLY A 154 -27.15 34.72 41.23
C GLY A 154 -26.37 34.39 39.97
N GLU A 155 -25.28 35.11 39.71
CA GLU A 155 -24.37 34.88 38.57
C GLU A 155 -23.72 33.50 38.65
N LEU A 156 -23.25 33.10 39.83
CA LEU A 156 -22.64 31.78 40.04
C LEU A 156 -23.63 30.66 39.69
N ARG A 157 -24.88 30.75 40.16
CA ARG A 157 -25.91 29.74 39.83
C ARG A 157 -26.25 29.69 38.34
N ALA A 158 -26.24 30.82 37.66
CA ALA A 158 -26.45 30.87 36.22
C ALA A 158 -25.30 30.15 35.50
N ALA A 159 -24.05 30.46 35.86
CA ALA A 159 -22.86 29.82 35.30
C ALA A 159 -22.81 28.32 35.61
N GLU A 160 -23.18 27.88 36.82
CA GLU A 160 -23.30 26.46 37.17
C GLU A 160 -24.36 25.75 36.31
N GLY A 161 -25.48 26.41 36.03
CA GLY A 161 -26.52 25.89 35.14
C GLY A 161 -26.06 25.76 33.68
N GLU A 162 -25.29 26.73 33.19
CA GLU A 162 -24.69 26.68 31.85
C GLU A 162 -23.64 25.57 31.75
N LEU A 163 -22.78 25.42 32.76
CA LEU A 163 -21.79 24.35 32.83
C LEU A 163 -22.47 22.97 32.75
N ALA A 164 -23.53 22.74 33.54
CA ALA A 164 -24.26 21.48 33.54
C ALA A 164 -24.90 21.17 32.18
N ARG A 165 -25.36 22.18 31.45
CA ARG A 165 -25.87 22.00 30.07
C ARG A 165 -24.76 21.63 29.11
N LEU A 166 -23.64 22.36 29.15
CA LEU A 166 -22.49 22.08 28.28
C LEU A 166 -21.88 20.71 28.55
N GLU A 167 -21.82 20.27 29.81
CA GLU A 167 -21.37 18.91 30.17
C GLU A 167 -22.29 17.83 29.59
N SER A 168 -23.61 18.07 29.60
CA SER A 168 -24.58 17.15 28.98
C SER A 168 -24.43 17.11 27.46
N ASP A 169 -24.28 18.26 26.82
CA ASP A 169 -24.12 18.35 25.36
C ASP A 169 -22.79 17.72 24.93
N TRP A 170 -21.72 17.93 25.70
CA TRP A 170 -20.41 17.30 25.49
C TRP A 170 -20.50 15.77 25.56
N ALA A 171 -21.15 15.24 26.59
CA ALA A 171 -21.33 13.79 26.72
C ALA A 171 -22.15 13.17 25.58
N ALA A 172 -23.14 13.90 25.06
CA ALA A 172 -23.90 13.46 23.89
C ALA A 172 -23.03 13.42 22.62
N LEU A 173 -22.22 14.46 22.40
CA LEU A 173 -21.29 14.52 21.26
C LEU A 173 -20.21 13.43 21.33
N GLU A 174 -19.70 13.11 22.52
CA GLU A 174 -18.73 12.01 22.69
C GLU A 174 -19.34 10.63 22.35
N GLU A 175 -20.62 10.40 22.64
CA GLU A 175 -21.31 9.17 22.22
C GLU A 175 -21.48 9.13 20.69
N GLU A 176 -21.88 10.25 20.08
CA GLU A 176 -22.01 10.36 18.62
C GLU A 176 -20.67 10.15 17.90
N GLU A 177 -19.58 10.73 18.41
CA GLU A 177 -18.23 10.55 17.87
C GLU A 177 -17.81 9.07 17.94
N ARG A 178 -18.07 8.40 19.07
CA ARG A 178 -17.76 6.97 19.20
C ARG A 178 -18.59 6.11 18.25
N ALA A 179 -19.86 6.43 18.04
CA ALA A 179 -20.70 5.71 17.09
C ALA A 179 -20.17 5.88 15.65
N LEU A 180 -19.85 7.11 15.26
CA LEU A 180 -19.29 7.41 13.94
C LEU A 180 -17.94 6.72 13.73
N ALA A 181 -17.06 6.70 14.73
CA ALA A 181 -15.78 6.01 14.64
C ALA A 181 -15.94 4.50 14.42
N ALA A 182 -16.95 3.87 15.03
CA ALA A 182 -17.26 2.46 14.81
C ALA A 182 -17.75 2.20 13.38
N ASP A 183 -18.66 3.05 12.87
CA ASP A 183 -19.19 2.96 11.51
C ASP A 183 -18.09 3.17 10.46
N GLU A 184 -17.19 4.14 10.68
CA GLU A 184 -16.03 4.38 9.81
C GLU A 184 -15.09 3.17 9.79
N ALA A 185 -14.80 2.58 10.95
CA ALA A 185 -13.93 1.41 11.03
C ALA A 185 -14.54 0.22 10.24
N GLU A 186 -15.85 0.01 10.34
CA GLU A 186 -16.54 -1.01 9.56
C GLU A 186 -16.48 -0.71 8.06
N PHE A 187 -16.77 0.54 7.66
CA PHE A 187 -16.71 0.96 6.28
C PHE A 187 -15.32 0.73 5.67
N TRP A 188 -14.25 1.11 6.38
CA TRP A 188 -12.88 0.91 5.91
C TRP A 188 -12.49 -0.56 5.81
N ALA A 189 -12.95 -1.40 6.74
CA ALA A 189 -12.74 -2.85 6.66
C ALA A 189 -13.42 -3.45 5.41
N GLN A 190 -14.67 -3.08 5.15
CA GLN A 190 -15.39 -3.49 3.95
C GLN A 190 -14.69 -2.98 2.68
N HIS A 191 -14.28 -1.70 2.66
CA HIS A 191 -13.57 -1.12 1.53
C HIS A 191 -12.24 -1.84 1.24
N ALA A 192 -11.45 -2.13 2.27
CA ALA A 192 -10.21 -2.88 2.12
C ALA A 192 -10.48 -4.29 1.55
N SER A 193 -11.50 -4.99 2.05
CA SER A 193 -11.85 -6.34 1.54
C SER A 193 -12.24 -6.32 0.05
N THR A 194 -13.02 -5.32 -0.37
CA THR A 194 -13.44 -5.17 -1.77
C THR A 194 -12.28 -4.77 -2.68
N GLN A 195 -11.38 -3.90 -2.22
CA GLN A 195 -10.16 -3.57 -2.96
C GLN A 195 -9.27 -4.80 -3.18
N ILE A 196 -9.07 -5.62 -2.15
CA ILE A 196 -8.30 -6.87 -2.26
C ILE A 196 -8.96 -7.80 -3.30
N ALA A 197 -10.27 -8.01 -3.21
CA ALA A 197 -11.01 -8.83 -4.18
C ALA A 197 -10.94 -8.28 -5.62
N ALA A 198 -11.03 -6.97 -5.81
CA ALA A 198 -10.88 -6.35 -7.12
C ALA A 198 -9.44 -6.51 -7.67
N SER A 199 -8.44 -6.41 -6.80
CA SER A 199 -7.03 -6.60 -7.19
C SER A 199 -6.72 -8.03 -7.60
N SER A 200 -7.28 -9.03 -6.90
CA SER A 200 -7.09 -10.44 -7.23
C SER A 200 -7.76 -10.79 -8.56
N LEU A 201 -8.97 -10.28 -8.80
CA LEU A 201 -9.67 -10.43 -10.09
C LEU A 201 -8.90 -9.78 -11.24
N ARG A 202 -8.34 -8.57 -11.04
CA ARG A 202 -7.49 -7.91 -12.05
C ARG A 202 -6.25 -8.74 -12.38
N THR A 203 -5.61 -9.30 -11.36
CA THR A 203 -4.42 -10.16 -11.53
C THR A 203 -4.78 -11.44 -12.29
N ALA A 204 -5.90 -12.08 -11.94
CA ALA A 204 -6.40 -13.26 -12.63
C ALA A 204 -6.72 -12.97 -14.11
N LEU A 205 -7.40 -11.86 -14.39
CA LEU A 205 -7.68 -11.42 -15.76
C LEU A 205 -6.41 -11.13 -16.56
N SER A 206 -5.41 -10.51 -15.94
CA SER A 206 -4.12 -10.25 -16.59
C SER A 206 -3.39 -11.55 -16.93
N SER A 207 -3.40 -12.52 -16.02
CA SER A 207 -2.80 -13.84 -16.23
C SER A 207 -3.48 -14.59 -17.38
N LEU A 208 -4.82 -14.63 -17.39
CA LEU A 208 -5.60 -15.29 -18.45
C LEU A 208 -5.35 -14.64 -19.82
N ARG A 209 -5.32 -13.31 -19.89
CA ARG A 209 -4.98 -12.59 -21.13
C ARG A 209 -3.55 -12.89 -21.60
N GLY A 210 -2.61 -13.03 -20.65
CA GLY A 210 -1.25 -13.47 -20.94
C GLY A 210 -1.21 -14.86 -21.56
N ALA A 211 -1.90 -15.81 -20.96
CA ALA A 211 -2.01 -17.18 -21.47
C ALA A 211 -2.64 -17.23 -22.87
N MET A 212 -3.73 -16.48 -23.08
CA MET A 212 -4.41 -16.42 -24.39
C MET A 212 -3.47 -15.92 -25.49
N ARG A 213 -2.69 -14.86 -25.22
CA ARG A 213 -1.69 -14.35 -26.19
C ARG A 213 -0.59 -15.36 -26.50
N THR A 214 -0.18 -16.17 -25.52
CA THR A 214 0.81 -17.23 -25.76
C THR A 214 0.22 -18.30 -26.66
N SER A 215 -1.00 -18.77 -26.37
CA SER A 215 -1.68 -19.77 -27.20
C SER A 215 -1.98 -19.25 -28.61
N GLU A 216 -2.33 -17.98 -28.78
CA GLU A 216 -2.49 -17.34 -30.10
C GLU A 216 -1.18 -17.37 -30.89
N ARG A 217 -0.04 -17.06 -30.26
CA ARG A 217 1.28 -17.13 -30.92
C ARG A 217 1.67 -18.55 -31.29
N GLU A 218 1.34 -19.52 -30.43
CA GLU A 218 1.58 -20.94 -30.71
C GLU A 218 0.72 -21.41 -31.88
N LEU A 219 -0.55 -20.99 -31.94
CA LEU A 219 -1.44 -21.27 -33.06
C LEU A 219 -0.90 -20.63 -34.35
N ASP A 220 -0.53 -19.35 -34.32
CA ASP A 220 0.08 -18.66 -35.47
C ASP A 220 1.36 -19.37 -35.92
N ALA A 221 2.18 -19.87 -34.99
CA ALA A 221 3.38 -20.62 -35.32
C ALA A 221 3.03 -21.96 -35.99
N LEU A 222 2.05 -22.69 -35.46
CA LEU A 222 1.58 -23.97 -36.00
C LEU A 222 0.93 -23.83 -37.38
N GLU A 223 0.11 -22.78 -37.58
CA GLU A 223 -0.50 -22.47 -38.88
C GLU A 223 0.55 -22.11 -39.94
N ARG A 224 1.67 -21.49 -39.52
CA ARG A 224 2.78 -21.18 -40.41
C ARG A 224 3.69 -22.37 -40.69
N THR A 225 3.74 -23.37 -39.80
CA THR A 225 4.52 -24.59 -40.02
C THR A 225 3.77 -25.53 -40.95
N ASN A 226 4.10 -25.46 -42.23
CA ASN A 226 3.63 -26.43 -43.20
C ASN A 226 4.57 -27.63 -43.24
N VAL A 227 4.07 -28.80 -42.82
CA VAL A 227 4.83 -30.07 -42.78
C VAL A 227 5.46 -30.41 -44.13
N TYR A 228 4.82 -30.05 -45.24
CA TYR A 228 5.36 -30.35 -46.57
C TYR A 228 6.52 -29.43 -46.98
N ASP A 229 6.49 -28.15 -46.56
CA ASP A 229 7.60 -27.23 -46.79
C ASP A 229 8.82 -27.62 -45.93
N ASP A 230 8.59 -28.15 -44.71
CA ASP A 230 9.65 -28.66 -43.84
C ASP A 230 10.24 -29.99 -44.33
N ALA A 231 9.40 -30.90 -44.87
CA ALA A 231 9.84 -32.18 -45.40
C ALA A 231 10.59 -32.06 -46.75
N PHE A 232 10.20 -31.08 -47.58
CA PHE A 232 10.78 -30.84 -48.91
C PHE A 232 11.16 -29.36 -49.08
N CYS A 233 12.29 -28.97 -48.50
CA CYS A 233 12.90 -27.66 -48.64
C CYS A 233 13.42 -27.45 -50.08
N LEU A 234 12.56 -26.92 -50.96
CA LEU A 234 12.90 -26.58 -52.34
C LEU A 234 13.52 -25.18 -52.41
N GLY A 235 14.79 -25.11 -52.79
CA GLY A 235 15.57 -23.88 -52.88
C GLY A 235 16.33 -23.73 -54.19
N SER A 236 17.21 -22.74 -54.23
CA SER A 236 18.17 -22.55 -55.31
C SER A 236 19.50 -22.09 -54.71
N ASP A 237 20.59 -22.71 -55.13
CA ASP A 237 21.96 -22.33 -54.79
C ASP A 237 22.69 -21.92 -56.06
N GLY A 238 22.72 -20.61 -56.31
CA GLY A 238 23.24 -20.02 -57.55
C GLY A 238 22.53 -20.53 -58.81
N VAL A 239 23.24 -21.33 -59.61
CA VAL A 239 22.73 -21.91 -60.87
C VAL A 239 21.96 -23.22 -60.61
N PHE A 240 22.20 -23.88 -59.48
CA PHE A 240 21.60 -25.17 -59.13
C PHE A 240 20.25 -24.99 -58.42
N GLY A 241 19.32 -25.90 -58.70
CA GLY A 241 18.16 -26.08 -57.83
C GLY A 241 18.52 -27.02 -56.68
N THR A 242 18.01 -26.76 -55.47
CA THR A 242 18.29 -27.58 -54.30
C THR A 242 17.03 -28.20 -53.69
N VAL A 243 17.13 -29.44 -53.22
CA VAL A 243 16.08 -30.15 -52.48
C VAL A 243 16.67 -30.65 -51.17
N ASN A 244 16.16 -30.17 -50.03
CA ASN A 244 16.70 -30.49 -48.69
C ASN A 244 18.22 -30.22 -48.60
N GLY A 245 18.69 -29.17 -49.28
CA GLY A 245 20.12 -28.80 -49.34
C GLY A 245 20.95 -29.59 -50.36
N LEU A 246 20.39 -30.59 -51.04
CA LEU A 246 21.09 -31.38 -52.08
C LEU A 246 20.99 -30.68 -53.43
N ARG A 247 22.11 -30.50 -54.14
CA ARG A 247 22.16 -29.83 -55.44
C ARG A 247 21.80 -30.78 -56.58
N LEU A 248 20.84 -30.37 -57.40
CA LEU A 248 20.39 -31.13 -58.56
C LEU A 248 20.96 -30.50 -59.84
N GLY A 249 22.13 -30.98 -60.26
CA GLY A 249 22.77 -30.56 -61.51
C GLY A 249 24.30 -30.70 -61.48
N ARG A 250 24.93 -30.41 -62.61
CA ARG A 250 26.40 -30.30 -62.78
C ARG A 250 26.68 -29.08 -63.64
N ALA A 251 27.55 -28.18 -63.20
CA ALA A 251 27.95 -27.00 -63.97
C ALA A 251 29.46 -26.84 -63.90
N GLY A 252 30.11 -26.47 -65.01
CA GLY A 252 31.53 -26.74 -65.27
C GLY A 252 32.54 -26.37 -64.17
N THR A 253 32.29 -25.34 -63.37
CA THR A 253 33.18 -24.93 -62.27
C THR A 253 32.97 -25.70 -60.96
N VAL A 254 31.81 -26.34 -60.77
CA VAL A 254 31.43 -27.08 -59.56
C VAL A 254 30.86 -28.44 -59.95
N VAL A 255 31.68 -29.47 -59.82
CA VAL A 255 31.26 -30.85 -60.08
C VAL A 255 30.55 -31.39 -58.84
N VAL A 256 29.26 -31.64 -58.96
CA VAL A 256 28.45 -32.29 -57.93
C VAL A 256 28.59 -33.81 -58.08
N GLU A 257 28.79 -34.50 -56.95
CA GLU A 257 28.91 -35.95 -56.91
C GLU A 257 27.59 -36.64 -57.30
N TRP A 258 27.68 -37.77 -58.01
CA TRP A 258 26.48 -38.50 -58.44
C TRP A 258 25.65 -39.02 -57.27
N ALA A 259 26.27 -39.32 -56.13
CA ALA A 259 25.55 -39.69 -54.92
C ALA A 259 24.59 -38.57 -54.44
N GLU A 260 25.02 -37.30 -54.51
CA GLU A 260 24.20 -36.13 -54.15
C GLU A 260 23.06 -35.94 -55.16
N ILE A 261 23.35 -36.07 -56.46
CA ILE A 261 22.36 -35.96 -57.54
C ILE A 261 21.30 -37.07 -57.45
N ASN A 262 21.73 -38.30 -57.23
CA ASN A 262 20.84 -39.46 -57.10
C ASN A 262 19.93 -39.32 -55.87
N ALA A 263 20.48 -38.84 -54.75
CA ALA A 263 19.71 -38.54 -53.55
C ALA A 263 18.68 -37.42 -53.81
N ALA A 264 19.07 -36.35 -54.50
CA ALA A 264 18.18 -35.25 -54.88
C ALA A 264 17.05 -35.73 -55.80
N TRP A 265 17.34 -36.59 -56.78
CA TRP A 265 16.33 -37.24 -57.61
C TRP A 265 15.39 -38.12 -56.80
N GLY A 266 15.92 -38.88 -55.83
CA GLY A 266 15.11 -39.66 -54.90
C GLY A 266 14.10 -38.84 -54.13
N GLN A 267 14.55 -37.70 -53.59
CA GLN A 267 13.68 -36.75 -52.90
C GLN A 267 12.64 -36.12 -53.85
N THR A 268 13.04 -35.82 -55.09
CA THR A 268 12.16 -35.24 -56.11
C THR A 268 11.05 -36.21 -56.55
N VAL A 269 11.38 -37.50 -56.69
CA VAL A 269 10.41 -38.57 -56.98
C VAL A 269 9.46 -38.78 -55.80
N LEU A 270 9.99 -38.80 -54.58
CA LEU A 270 9.18 -38.92 -53.37
C LEU A 270 8.20 -37.76 -53.23
N LEU A 271 8.64 -36.53 -53.52
CA LEU A 271 7.77 -35.35 -53.54
C LEU A 271 6.63 -35.52 -54.55
N LEU A 272 6.95 -35.87 -55.79
CA LEU A 272 5.92 -36.04 -56.83
C LEU A 272 4.94 -37.18 -56.49
N HIS A 273 5.45 -38.29 -55.95
CA HIS A 273 4.62 -39.40 -55.48
C HIS A 273 3.70 -38.99 -54.32
N THR A 274 4.21 -38.19 -53.38
CA THR A 274 3.43 -37.67 -52.24
C THR A 274 2.33 -36.71 -52.71
N LEU A 275 2.63 -35.83 -53.66
CA LEU A 275 1.66 -34.91 -54.26
C LEU A 275 0.56 -35.67 -55.03
N ALA A 276 0.93 -36.69 -55.80
CA ALA A 276 -0.03 -37.54 -56.51
C ALA A 276 -0.95 -38.30 -55.54
N ARG A 277 -0.38 -38.88 -54.47
CA ARG A 277 -1.17 -39.53 -53.41
C ARG A 277 -2.11 -38.58 -52.71
N LYS A 278 -1.68 -37.34 -52.46
CA LYS A 278 -2.52 -36.33 -51.81
C LYS A 278 -3.70 -35.89 -52.68
N LEU A 279 -3.51 -35.85 -54.00
CA LEU A 279 -4.55 -35.53 -54.96
C LEU A 279 -5.36 -36.76 -55.41
N ASP A 280 -5.13 -37.93 -54.78
CA ASP A 280 -5.67 -39.23 -55.19
C ASP A 280 -5.54 -39.50 -56.70
N TYR A 281 -4.45 -39.03 -57.32
CA TYR A 281 -4.21 -39.13 -58.75
C TYR A 281 -3.30 -40.32 -59.08
N THR A 282 -3.75 -41.14 -60.03
CA THR A 282 -2.94 -42.21 -60.62
C THR A 282 -2.43 -41.77 -61.99
N PHE A 283 -1.11 -41.86 -62.21
CA PHE A 283 -0.52 -41.49 -63.50
C PHE A 283 -0.91 -42.47 -64.60
N ASP A 284 -1.17 -41.94 -65.79
CA ASP A 284 -1.48 -42.72 -66.98
C ASP A 284 -0.19 -43.35 -67.54
N GLY A 285 -0.10 -44.68 -67.47
CA GLY A 285 0.98 -45.46 -68.07
C GLY A 285 2.31 -45.48 -67.30
N TRP A 286 2.36 -44.85 -66.12
CA TRP A 286 3.57 -44.75 -65.30
C TRP A 286 3.29 -45.02 -63.82
N VAL A 287 4.22 -45.65 -63.12
CA VAL A 287 4.20 -45.81 -61.65
C VAL A 287 5.53 -45.33 -61.08
N LEU A 288 5.45 -44.47 -60.06
CA LEU A 288 6.61 -43.92 -59.36
C LEU A 288 6.97 -44.79 -58.16
N HIS A 289 8.23 -45.22 -58.08
CA HIS A 289 8.77 -46.02 -56.98
C HIS A 289 9.87 -45.24 -56.25
N PRO A 290 9.55 -44.48 -55.18
CA PRO A 290 10.55 -43.78 -54.40
C PRO A 290 11.37 -44.77 -53.57
N GLN A 291 12.66 -44.92 -53.89
CA GLN A 291 13.59 -45.86 -53.24
C GLN A 291 14.88 -45.12 -52.79
N GLY A 292 14.73 -43.93 -52.22
CA GLY A 292 15.86 -43.07 -51.85
C GLY A 292 16.72 -42.74 -53.08
N SER A 293 18.04 -42.85 -52.94
CA SER A 293 19.00 -42.60 -54.03
C SER A 293 18.88 -43.57 -55.21
N PHE A 294 18.10 -44.65 -55.09
CA PHE A 294 17.92 -45.65 -56.15
C PHE A 294 16.49 -45.66 -56.70
N SER A 295 15.83 -44.50 -56.72
CA SER A 295 14.45 -44.36 -57.18
C SER A 295 14.25 -44.82 -58.64
N ARG A 296 13.07 -45.36 -58.93
CA ARG A 296 12.73 -45.95 -60.24
C ARG A 296 11.36 -45.49 -60.71
N ILE A 297 11.16 -45.50 -62.02
CA ILE A 297 9.87 -45.27 -62.67
C ILE A 297 9.58 -46.44 -63.58
N SER A 298 8.41 -47.03 -63.45
CA SER A 298 8.01 -48.12 -64.33
C SER A 298 6.90 -47.73 -65.27
N ARG A 299 6.93 -48.32 -66.46
CA ARG A 299 5.89 -48.16 -67.46
C ARG A 299 4.85 -49.26 -67.31
N THR A 300 3.59 -48.86 -67.14
CA THR A 300 2.45 -49.78 -67.11
C THR A 300 1.84 -49.85 -68.50
N LEU A 301 2.02 -50.97 -69.19
CA LEU A 301 1.42 -51.21 -70.51
C LEU A 301 0.04 -51.88 -70.34
N PRO A 302 -1.06 -51.30 -70.87
CA PRO A 302 -2.35 -51.96 -70.86
C PRO A 302 -2.31 -53.19 -71.77
N GLY A 303 -2.34 -54.40 -71.19
CA GLY A 303 -2.39 -55.67 -71.92
C GLY A 303 -1.19 -56.60 -71.73
N ALA A 304 -0.12 -56.19 -71.05
CA ALA A 304 1.02 -57.05 -70.72
C ALA A 304 1.05 -57.34 -69.21
N ALA A 305 0.22 -58.29 -68.76
CA ALA A 305 0.26 -58.77 -67.37
C ALA A 305 1.63 -59.38 -67.06
N GLY A 306 2.50 -58.61 -66.39
CA GLY A 306 3.75 -59.09 -65.80
C GLY A 306 5.07 -58.58 -66.40
N LYS A 307 5.07 -57.72 -67.43
CA LYS A 307 6.31 -57.10 -67.95
C LYS A 307 6.35 -55.61 -67.64
N GLU A 308 6.73 -55.29 -66.41
CA GLU A 308 6.98 -53.93 -65.95
C GLU A 308 8.35 -53.46 -66.48
N GLU A 309 8.35 -52.50 -67.41
CA GLU A 309 9.60 -51.89 -67.85
C GLU A 309 10.00 -50.82 -66.83
N SER A 310 10.96 -51.14 -65.97
CA SER A 310 11.52 -50.22 -64.97
C SER A 310 12.70 -49.43 -65.53
N TYR A 311 12.63 -48.10 -65.41
CA TYR A 311 13.70 -47.16 -65.70
C TYR A 311 14.27 -46.59 -64.40
N GLU A 312 15.59 -46.50 -64.32
CA GLU A 312 16.33 -46.07 -63.12
C GLU A 312 16.60 -44.57 -63.17
N LEU A 313 16.24 -43.84 -62.11
CA LEU A 313 16.49 -42.40 -61.95
C LEU A 313 17.79 -42.12 -61.16
N TYR A 314 18.77 -43.00 -61.29
CA TYR A 314 20.09 -42.83 -60.71
C TYR A 314 21.15 -43.20 -61.74
N ALA A 315 22.31 -42.53 -61.65
CA ALA A 315 23.48 -42.88 -62.45
C ALA A 315 24.66 -43.27 -61.54
N SER A 316 25.46 -44.24 -61.99
CA SER A 316 26.68 -44.66 -61.29
C SER A 316 27.93 -44.35 -62.13
N THR A 317 29.03 -44.01 -61.46
CA THR A 317 30.30 -43.56 -62.06
C THR A 317 31.19 -44.69 -62.58
N ASP A 318 30.90 -45.95 -62.27
CA ASP A 318 31.96 -46.95 -62.16
C ASP A 318 32.50 -47.50 -63.49
N ILE A 319 31.82 -47.39 -64.63
CA ILE A 319 32.34 -47.96 -65.89
C ILE A 319 31.96 -47.11 -67.12
N VAL A 320 32.97 -46.70 -67.92
CA VAL A 320 32.82 -45.79 -69.08
C VAL A 320 31.97 -46.38 -70.21
N VAL A 321 32.01 -47.70 -70.42
CA VAL A 321 31.25 -48.39 -71.49
C VAL A 321 29.78 -48.59 -71.10
N THR A 322 29.49 -48.86 -69.83
CA THR A 322 28.10 -48.95 -69.34
C THR A 322 27.48 -47.55 -69.22
N ARG A 323 28.27 -46.48 -69.11
CA ARG A 323 27.82 -45.08 -69.07
C ARG A 323 26.95 -44.70 -70.27
N LEU A 324 27.29 -45.08 -71.50
CA LEU A 324 26.49 -44.71 -72.69
C LEU A 324 25.10 -45.37 -72.71
N LEU A 325 25.00 -46.64 -72.32
CA LEU A 325 23.73 -47.37 -72.26
C LEU A 325 22.88 -46.97 -71.04
N HIS A 326 23.53 -46.71 -69.90
CA HIS A 326 22.85 -46.25 -68.67
C HIS A 326 22.37 -44.80 -68.81
N ASN A 327 23.14 -43.91 -69.45
CA ASN A 327 22.70 -42.55 -69.74
C ASN A 327 21.41 -42.55 -70.59
N ARG A 328 21.27 -43.49 -71.53
CA ARG A 328 20.04 -43.62 -72.32
C ARG A 328 18.83 -44.04 -71.46
N ARG A 329 19.01 -44.99 -70.52
CA ARG A 329 17.93 -45.42 -69.60
C ARG A 329 17.57 -44.32 -68.60
N PHE A 330 18.57 -43.60 -68.10
CA PHE A 330 18.41 -42.45 -67.22
C PHE A 330 17.67 -41.31 -67.93
N ASP A 331 18.02 -41.02 -69.19
CA ASP A 331 17.30 -40.05 -70.03
C ASP A 331 15.84 -40.44 -70.24
N PHE A 332 15.55 -41.73 -70.49
CA PHE A 332 14.16 -42.21 -70.56
C PHE A 332 13.43 -42.05 -69.23
N ALA A 333 14.11 -42.33 -68.11
CA ALA A 333 13.54 -42.18 -66.78
C ALA A 333 13.20 -40.69 -66.47
N MET A 334 14.09 -39.75 -66.83
CA MET A 334 13.84 -38.31 -66.66
C MET A 334 12.72 -37.80 -67.56
N VAL A 335 12.62 -38.29 -68.80
CA VAL A 335 11.49 -37.95 -69.69
C VAL A 335 10.18 -38.52 -69.17
N ALA A 336 10.19 -39.74 -68.64
CA ALA A 336 9.02 -40.35 -67.99
C ALA A 336 8.59 -39.55 -66.75
N PHE A 337 9.54 -39.14 -65.91
CA PHE A 337 9.28 -38.26 -64.78
C PHE A 337 8.63 -36.94 -65.21
N LEU A 338 9.14 -36.34 -66.28
CA LEU A 338 8.64 -35.08 -66.81
C LEU A 338 7.22 -35.22 -67.38
N ASP A 339 6.89 -36.36 -67.98
CA ASP A 339 5.52 -36.67 -68.42
C ASP A 339 4.57 -36.85 -67.23
N CYS A 340 4.99 -37.53 -66.16
CA CYS A 340 4.21 -37.58 -64.91
C CYS A 340 3.97 -36.17 -64.34
N LEU A 341 5.01 -35.33 -64.29
CA LEU A 341 4.87 -33.95 -63.83
C LEU A 341 3.91 -33.14 -64.71
N ARG A 342 3.96 -33.32 -66.04
CA ARG A 342 3.02 -32.69 -66.97
C ARG A 342 1.59 -33.11 -66.70
N GLN A 343 1.32 -34.41 -66.52
CA GLN A 343 -0.03 -34.91 -66.21
C GLN A 343 -0.58 -34.26 -64.93
N LEU A 344 0.26 -34.11 -63.89
CA LEU A 344 -0.14 -33.48 -62.64
C LEU A 344 -0.38 -31.96 -62.79
N VAL A 345 0.44 -31.28 -63.58
CA VAL A 345 0.25 -29.86 -63.93
C VAL A 345 -1.04 -29.66 -64.72
N ASP A 346 -1.34 -30.54 -65.68
CA ASP A 346 -2.56 -30.49 -66.47
C ASP A 346 -3.80 -30.72 -65.58
N LEU A 347 -3.73 -31.64 -64.62
CA LEU A 347 -4.78 -31.81 -63.59
C LEU A 347 -4.94 -30.53 -62.75
N ALA A 348 -3.84 -29.96 -62.26
CA ALA A 348 -3.88 -28.75 -61.45
C ALA A 348 -4.52 -27.56 -62.21
N LYS A 349 -4.22 -27.40 -63.51
CA LYS A 349 -4.84 -26.39 -64.37
C LYS A 349 -6.33 -26.63 -64.65
N ARG A 350 -6.78 -27.90 -64.67
CA ARG A 350 -8.21 -28.23 -64.81
C ARG A 350 -8.98 -27.86 -63.55
N LEU A 351 -8.37 -28.04 -62.38
CA LEU A 351 -8.98 -27.71 -61.09
C LEU A 351 -8.92 -26.21 -60.80
N ASP A 352 -7.82 -25.54 -61.15
CA ASP A 352 -7.63 -24.10 -61.00
C ASP A 352 -7.10 -23.48 -62.30
N PRO A 353 -7.98 -22.89 -63.13
CA PRO A 353 -7.58 -22.22 -64.37
C PRO A 353 -6.71 -20.95 -64.17
N ALA A 354 -6.69 -20.38 -62.96
CA ALA A 354 -5.84 -19.22 -62.65
C ALA A 354 -4.39 -19.62 -62.34
N LEU A 355 -4.13 -20.92 -62.17
CA LEU A 355 -2.79 -21.43 -61.88
C LEU A 355 -1.93 -21.45 -63.14
N ASP A 356 -1.01 -20.48 -63.21
CA ASP A 356 0.00 -20.44 -64.27
C ASP A 356 1.35 -21.01 -63.82
N PHE A 357 2.04 -21.66 -64.76
CA PHE A 357 3.35 -22.24 -64.58
C PHE A 357 4.34 -21.58 -65.56
N VAL A 358 5.35 -20.92 -65.01
CA VAL A 358 6.36 -20.14 -65.75
C VAL A 358 7.08 -20.96 -66.83
N TYR A 359 7.28 -22.25 -66.58
CA TYR A 359 8.01 -23.14 -67.49
C TYR A 359 7.08 -24.22 -68.04
N PRO A 360 6.67 -24.13 -69.33
CA PRO A 360 5.85 -25.15 -69.95
C PRO A 360 6.64 -26.44 -70.17
N ILE A 361 5.95 -27.58 -70.03
CA ILE A 361 6.54 -28.91 -70.19
C ILE A 361 6.14 -29.48 -71.55
N ASN A 362 7.15 -29.70 -72.42
CA ASN A 362 6.98 -30.20 -73.77
C ASN A 362 7.88 -31.42 -74.00
N LYS A 363 7.32 -32.62 -73.84
CA LYS A 363 8.02 -33.91 -74.02
C LYS A 363 9.32 -34.01 -73.21
N ASP A 364 10.47 -33.82 -73.84
CA ASP A 364 11.81 -33.90 -73.25
C ASP A 364 12.42 -32.54 -72.88
N ARG A 365 11.63 -31.46 -72.99
CA ARG A 365 12.06 -30.10 -72.67
C ARG A 365 11.14 -29.44 -71.66
N ILE A 366 11.73 -28.65 -70.78
CA ILE A 366 11.03 -27.78 -69.84
C ILE A 366 11.49 -26.34 -70.10
N GLY A 367 10.56 -25.49 -70.52
CA GLY A 367 10.89 -24.17 -71.06
C GLY A 367 11.81 -24.27 -72.29
N ASP A 368 13.00 -23.67 -72.20
CA ASP A 368 14.01 -23.67 -73.26
C ASP A 368 15.10 -24.75 -73.09
N ALA A 369 15.07 -25.52 -72.00
CA ALA A 369 16.11 -26.47 -71.62
C ALA A 369 15.67 -27.94 -71.76
N SER A 370 16.61 -28.81 -72.16
CA SER A 370 16.38 -30.26 -72.32
C SER A 370 16.75 -31.01 -71.04
N VAL A 371 15.91 -31.98 -70.64
CA VAL A 371 16.20 -32.83 -69.47
C VAL A 371 17.13 -34.00 -69.80
N LYS A 372 17.35 -34.31 -71.07
CA LYS A 372 18.29 -35.36 -71.49
C LYS A 372 19.72 -34.95 -71.20
N LEU A 373 20.48 -35.86 -70.60
CA LEU A 373 21.90 -35.73 -70.37
C LEU A 373 22.70 -36.02 -71.64
N GLN A 374 22.22 -36.91 -72.51
CA GLN A 374 22.92 -37.25 -73.75
C GLN A 374 22.81 -36.11 -74.78
N PHE A 375 23.95 -35.68 -75.33
CA PHE A 375 24.08 -34.59 -76.32
C PHE A 375 23.65 -33.19 -75.83
N SER A 376 23.46 -32.99 -74.52
CA SER A 376 23.14 -31.69 -73.91
C SER A 376 24.36 -31.12 -73.18
N GLN A 377 24.44 -29.79 -73.08
CA GLN A 377 25.44 -29.12 -72.26
C GLN A 377 25.05 -29.27 -70.78
N GLU A 378 26.03 -29.53 -69.90
CA GLU A 378 25.76 -29.73 -68.46
C GLU A 378 25.03 -28.52 -67.82
N GLU A 379 25.32 -27.31 -68.30
CA GLU A 379 24.64 -26.08 -67.87
C GLU A 379 23.16 -26.05 -68.28
N ALA A 380 22.83 -26.49 -69.50
CA ALA A 380 21.46 -26.57 -69.98
C ALA A 380 20.68 -27.64 -69.20
N TRP A 381 21.32 -28.77 -68.89
CA TRP A 381 20.74 -29.82 -68.07
C TRP A 381 20.46 -29.33 -66.64
N THR A 382 21.42 -28.66 -65.99
CA THR A 382 21.26 -28.05 -64.66
C THR A 382 20.15 -27.01 -64.64
N LYS A 383 20.05 -26.20 -65.70
CA LYS A 383 18.95 -25.24 -65.86
C LYS A 383 17.59 -25.94 -65.93
N ALA A 384 17.49 -27.06 -66.67
CA ALA A 384 16.28 -27.87 -66.73
C ALA A 384 15.90 -28.47 -65.36
N MET A 385 16.89 -28.98 -64.61
CA MET A 385 16.68 -29.51 -63.25
C MET A 385 16.12 -28.45 -62.31
N ARG A 386 16.66 -27.23 -62.35
CA ARG A 386 16.14 -26.11 -61.56
C ARG A 386 14.69 -25.77 -61.95
N TYR A 387 14.35 -25.79 -63.24
CA TYR A 387 12.98 -25.52 -63.69
C TYR A 387 11.98 -26.57 -63.20
N ILE A 388 12.37 -27.84 -63.16
CA ILE A 388 11.55 -28.91 -62.57
C ILE A 388 11.23 -28.58 -61.11
N LEU A 389 12.23 -28.21 -60.32
CA LEU A 389 12.03 -27.88 -58.91
C LEU A 389 11.18 -26.62 -58.70
N VAL A 390 11.28 -25.63 -59.59
CA VAL A 390 10.40 -24.44 -59.55
C VAL A 390 8.94 -24.81 -59.82
N VAL A 391 8.69 -25.67 -60.82
CA VAL A 391 7.35 -26.16 -61.13
C VAL A 391 6.79 -26.99 -59.97
N LEU A 392 7.59 -27.91 -59.41
CA LEU A 392 7.21 -28.70 -58.23
C LEU A 392 6.93 -27.82 -57.01
N LYS A 393 7.72 -26.77 -56.79
CA LYS A 393 7.50 -25.82 -55.69
C LYS A 393 6.20 -25.04 -55.85
N ARG A 394 5.88 -24.62 -57.09
CA ARG A 394 4.60 -23.96 -57.37
C ARG A 394 3.43 -24.91 -57.15
N LEU A 395 3.56 -26.15 -57.60
CA LEU A 395 2.53 -27.19 -57.44
C LEU A 395 2.35 -27.56 -55.97
N LEU A 396 3.43 -27.71 -55.21
CA LEU A 396 3.38 -27.97 -53.78
C LEU A 396 2.62 -26.87 -53.02
N ARG A 397 2.93 -25.60 -53.27
CA ARG A 397 2.21 -24.47 -52.65
C ARG A 397 0.72 -24.47 -53.00
N TRP A 398 0.38 -24.78 -54.25
CA TRP A 398 -1.01 -24.87 -54.67
C TRP A 398 -1.74 -26.00 -53.93
N VAL A 399 -1.16 -27.20 -53.86
CA VAL A 399 -1.73 -28.35 -53.13
C VAL A 399 -1.84 -28.10 -51.62
N VAL A 400 -0.94 -27.32 -51.03
CA VAL A 400 -1.03 -26.92 -49.61
C VAL A 400 -2.17 -25.92 -49.41
N ASN A 401 -2.28 -24.92 -50.29
CA ASN A 401 -3.35 -23.92 -50.20
C ASN A 401 -4.75 -24.47 -50.52
N MET A 402 -4.87 -25.68 -51.09
CA MET A 402 -6.16 -26.34 -51.25
C MET A 402 -6.70 -26.95 -49.95
N ASP A 403 -5.82 -27.25 -48.99
CA ASP A 403 -6.18 -27.92 -47.73
C ASP A 403 -6.49 -26.94 -46.59
N ASN A 404 -5.91 -25.74 -46.65
CA ASN A 404 -6.25 -24.61 -45.78
C ASN A 404 -7.44 -23.85 -46.34
#